data_AF-A0A7X7I4H6-F1
#
_entry.id   AF-A0A7X7I4H6-F1
#
_cell.length_a   1.000
_cell.length_b   1.000
_cell.length_c   1.000
_cell.angle_alpha   90.00
_cell.angle_beta   90.00
_cell.angle_gamma   90.00
#
_symmetry.space_group_name_H-M   'P 1'
#
loop_
_entity.id
_entity.type
_entity.pdbx_description
1 polymer ?
#
loop_
_entity_poly.entity_id
_entity_poly.type
_entity_poly.pdbx_seq_one_letter_code
_entity_poly.pdbx_strand_id
1 'polypeptide(L)'
;MKIIARRKRERTTESAEARNEEMVLSSEAEHRAEGGLSPEESSSETSSDATGCSVPSTPSEEKETIDRDSMWKTIMVGNFDHMLDSILPELAAKVDRSRRPEFLDKEMKDLKALMGGTWQEPDLLAKVPVKEGRDIWLALHVEVQDKGGEDFPERMFYYHSMIRFKYLKRKRYEEEQAAKASVQSDGKRKMAKERRGVVDVVSMAILTARRPKGEAEFYEHASYGNEMRYIYPAVRLWELDSEQLVASFNPFDLALLAAKRMIESGRSDNKRIIFLKHLGSLLDERGWSRERSVALYRFIEWILRPKSEKKYEEYKAWVRKEERKVYITAAEEIGMEKGLEKGVEIGKEIGKEIGKEIGKEIGKEIGKEIGKEIGKGEGILIGKEDTKREAALRMLRKGMEVSLVAECVDLPEDEVRRLCEERS
;
A
#
# COMPACT_ATOMS: atom_id res chain seq x y z
N MET A 1 -20.12 -23.74 -16.59
CA MET A 1 -19.93 -24.53 -17.84
C MET A 1 -20.63 -24.01 -19.10
N LYS A 2 -21.42 -22.91 -19.08
CA LYS A 2 -22.17 -22.45 -20.29
C LYS A 2 -21.56 -21.25 -21.05
N ILE A 3 -20.59 -20.53 -20.49
CA ILE A 3 -20.00 -19.33 -21.12
C ILE A 3 -19.11 -19.69 -22.34
N ILE A 4 -18.51 -20.88 -22.35
CA ILE A 4 -17.54 -21.30 -23.38
C ILE A 4 -18.22 -21.88 -24.64
N ALA A 5 -19.41 -22.49 -24.51
CA ALA A 5 -20.12 -23.08 -25.65
C ALA A 5 -20.62 -22.03 -26.66
N ARG A 6 -20.85 -20.78 -26.23
CA ARG A 6 -21.28 -19.67 -27.09
C ARG A 6 -20.15 -19.15 -27.99
N ARG A 7 -18.92 -19.09 -27.46
CA ARG A 7 -17.72 -18.58 -28.17
C ARG A 7 -17.23 -19.45 -29.35
N LYS A 8 -17.66 -20.71 -29.45
CA LYS A 8 -17.34 -21.57 -30.61
C LYS A 8 -18.29 -21.38 -31.79
N ARG A 9 -19.52 -20.88 -31.57
CA ARG A 9 -20.50 -20.62 -32.65
C ARG A 9 -20.35 -19.22 -33.26
N GLU A 10 -19.96 -18.23 -32.47
CA GLU A 10 -19.72 -16.85 -32.97
C GLU A 10 -18.47 -16.77 -33.87
N ARG A 11 -17.45 -17.61 -33.62
CA ARG A 11 -16.24 -17.68 -34.46
C ARG A 11 -16.47 -18.25 -35.87
N THR A 12 -17.53 -19.02 -36.07
CA THR A 12 -17.88 -19.58 -37.39
C THR A 12 -18.71 -18.63 -38.25
N THR A 13 -19.38 -17.64 -37.64
CA THR A 13 -20.17 -16.63 -38.35
C THR A 13 -19.33 -15.43 -38.78
N GLU A 14 -18.39 -14.96 -37.95
CA GLU A 14 -17.47 -13.86 -38.31
C GLU A 14 -16.54 -14.21 -39.49
N SER A 15 -16.13 -15.49 -39.61
CA SER A 15 -15.33 -15.96 -40.75
C SER A 15 -16.10 -16.02 -42.08
N ALA A 16 -17.44 -16.03 -42.04
CA ALA A 16 -18.29 -16.02 -43.22
C ALA A 16 -18.60 -14.59 -43.69
N GLU A 17 -18.73 -13.64 -42.76
CA GLU A 17 -18.97 -12.22 -43.05
C GLU A 17 -17.70 -11.53 -43.59
N ALA A 18 -16.52 -11.85 -43.04
CA ALA A 18 -15.23 -11.30 -43.52
C ALA A 18 -14.91 -11.69 -44.98
N ARG A 19 -15.38 -12.86 -45.45
CA ARG A 19 -15.21 -13.28 -46.85
C ARG A 19 -16.13 -12.55 -47.82
N ASN A 20 -17.21 -11.95 -47.33
CA ASN A 20 -18.18 -11.24 -48.17
C ASN A 20 -17.79 -9.77 -48.37
N GLU A 21 -17.11 -9.15 -47.39
CA GLU A 21 -16.59 -7.77 -47.51
C GLU A 21 -15.36 -7.68 -48.43
N GLU A 22 -14.51 -8.71 -48.45
CA GLU A 22 -13.33 -8.77 -49.32
C GLU A 22 -13.70 -8.86 -50.82
N MET A 23 -14.90 -9.38 -51.14
CA MET A 23 -15.41 -9.50 -52.50
C MET A 23 -16.08 -8.21 -53.02
N VAL A 24 -16.44 -7.28 -52.13
CA VAL A 24 -17.06 -5.99 -52.49
C VAL A 24 -16.00 -4.90 -52.72
N LEU A 25 -14.87 -4.96 -52.01
CA LEU A 25 -13.78 -3.99 -52.15
C LEU A 25 -12.94 -4.16 -53.43
N SER A 26 -13.00 -5.32 -54.10
CA SER A 26 -12.30 -5.54 -55.37
C SER A 26 -12.99 -4.93 -56.59
N SER A 27 -14.23 -4.44 -56.48
CA SER A 27 -14.97 -3.85 -57.63
C SER A 27 -14.92 -2.33 -57.73
N GLU A 28 -14.41 -1.61 -56.71
CA GLU A 28 -14.45 -0.13 -56.67
C GLU A 28 -13.13 0.55 -57.08
N ALA A 29 -12.09 -0.21 -57.45
CA ALA A 29 -10.76 0.33 -57.75
C ALA A 29 -10.52 0.76 -59.22
N GLU A 30 -11.51 0.71 -60.12
CA GLU A 30 -11.31 1.05 -61.56
C GLU A 30 -11.86 2.42 -62.01
N HIS A 31 -12.34 3.29 -61.11
CA HIS A 31 -12.82 4.61 -61.54
C HIS A 31 -12.43 5.75 -60.59
N ARG A 32 -11.24 6.34 -60.82
CA ARG A 32 -11.03 7.79 -61.00
C ARG A 32 -9.54 8.13 -60.99
N ALA A 33 -8.99 8.32 -62.19
CA ALA A 33 -7.91 9.25 -62.42
C ALA A 33 -8.51 10.53 -63.02
N GLU A 34 -7.90 11.68 -62.68
CA GLU A 34 -7.97 13.02 -63.30
C GLU A 34 -8.46 14.16 -62.39
N GLY A 35 -7.62 15.20 -62.28
CA GLY A 35 -8.00 16.53 -61.78
C GLY A 35 -6.95 17.16 -60.85
N GLY A 36 -6.13 18.08 -61.37
CA GLY A 36 -5.04 18.76 -60.65
C GLY A 36 -5.31 20.21 -60.21
N LEU A 37 -4.25 20.80 -59.64
CA LEU A 37 -3.88 22.23 -59.49
C LEU A 37 -4.36 23.03 -58.24
N SER A 38 -3.46 23.10 -57.24
CA SER A 38 -2.75 24.27 -56.64
C SER A 38 -3.51 25.55 -56.13
N PRO A 39 -2.85 26.53 -55.44
CA PRO A 39 -2.93 26.69 -53.98
C PRO A 39 -3.31 28.12 -53.51
N GLU A 40 -3.76 28.28 -52.26
CA GLU A 40 -3.80 29.61 -51.62
C GLU A 40 -3.18 29.57 -50.21
N GLU A 41 -2.28 30.53 -50.01
CA GLU A 41 -1.55 30.86 -48.80
C GLU A 41 -2.47 31.55 -47.78
N SER A 42 -2.28 31.27 -46.49
CA SER A 42 -2.54 32.25 -45.44
C SER A 42 -1.63 31.97 -44.25
N SER A 43 -0.71 32.90 -44.04
CA SER A 43 0.23 32.99 -42.94
C SER A 43 -0.40 33.71 -41.74
N SER A 44 -0.18 33.17 -40.54
CA SER A 44 -0.12 33.96 -39.32
C SER A 44 0.79 33.27 -38.31
N GLU A 45 1.96 33.88 -38.09
CA GLU A 45 2.88 33.57 -36.99
C GLU A 45 2.39 34.21 -35.68
N THR A 46 2.48 33.51 -34.54
CA THR A 46 3.42 33.81 -33.42
C THR A 46 3.01 33.16 -32.08
N SER A 47 3.98 32.43 -31.52
CA SER A 47 4.32 32.13 -30.11
C SER A 47 3.24 31.96 -29.03
N SER A 48 3.29 30.85 -28.28
CA SER A 48 4.10 30.76 -27.04
C SER A 48 3.84 29.44 -26.30
N ASP A 49 4.85 29.04 -25.54
CA ASP A 49 4.98 27.80 -24.75
C ASP A 49 3.75 27.41 -23.93
N ALA A 50 3.39 26.12 -23.99
CA ALA A 50 2.61 25.46 -22.96
C ALA A 50 3.26 24.11 -22.65
N THR A 51 4.23 24.15 -21.73
CA THR A 51 4.75 23.02 -20.98
C THR A 51 3.59 22.21 -20.44
N GLY A 52 3.53 20.92 -20.80
CA GLY A 52 2.54 19.97 -20.30
C GLY A 52 2.59 19.88 -18.78
N CYS A 53 1.67 20.59 -18.12
CA CYS A 53 1.50 20.54 -16.68
C CYS A 53 0.61 19.32 -16.38
N SER A 54 1.22 18.22 -15.96
CA SER A 54 0.51 17.12 -15.32
C SER A 54 -0.21 17.68 -14.09
N VAL A 55 -1.54 17.75 -14.15
CA VAL A 55 -2.37 18.20 -13.05
C VAL A 55 -2.08 17.30 -11.83
N PRO A 56 -1.65 17.85 -10.68
CA PRO A 56 -1.42 17.06 -9.50
C PRO A 56 -2.76 16.50 -9.02
N SER A 57 -2.83 15.18 -8.81
CA SER A 57 -3.98 14.51 -8.21
C SER A 57 -4.29 15.12 -6.84
N THR A 58 -5.57 15.26 -6.50
CA THR A 58 -5.97 15.79 -5.19
C THR A 58 -5.64 14.78 -4.07
N PRO A 59 -5.34 15.22 -2.83
CA PRO A 59 -5.03 14.32 -1.71
C PRO A 59 -6.15 13.31 -1.39
N SER A 60 -7.40 13.60 -1.77
CA SER A 60 -8.54 12.71 -1.67
C SER A 60 -8.54 11.59 -2.71
N GLU A 61 -8.15 11.88 -3.96
CA GLU A 61 -8.03 10.87 -5.03
C GLU A 61 -6.89 9.89 -4.72
N GLU A 62 -5.76 10.37 -4.18
CA GLU A 62 -4.63 9.52 -3.79
C GLU A 62 -4.94 8.63 -2.57
N LYS A 63 -5.74 9.12 -1.63
CA LYS A 63 -6.17 8.34 -0.46
C LYS A 63 -7.20 7.25 -0.85
N GLU A 64 -8.10 7.56 -1.79
CA GLU A 64 -9.07 6.60 -2.34
C GLU A 64 -8.42 5.51 -3.20
N THR A 65 -7.35 5.79 -3.95
CA THR A 65 -6.63 4.80 -4.75
C THR A 65 -5.77 3.86 -3.89
N ILE A 66 -5.10 4.38 -2.85
CA ILE A 66 -4.31 3.58 -1.90
C ILE A 66 -5.22 2.61 -1.11
N ASP A 67 -6.45 3.03 -0.77
CA ASP A 67 -7.45 2.18 -0.12
C ASP A 67 -8.01 1.10 -1.07
N ARG A 68 -8.15 1.44 -2.36
CA ARG A 68 -8.69 0.57 -3.42
C ARG A 68 -7.81 -0.64 -3.75
N ASP A 69 -6.53 -0.43 -4.01
CA ASP A 69 -5.59 -1.51 -4.32
C ASP A 69 -5.40 -2.43 -3.10
N SER A 70 -5.42 -1.85 -1.89
CA SER A 70 -5.33 -2.59 -0.64
C SER A 70 -6.51 -3.56 -0.44
N MET A 71 -7.73 -3.13 -0.78
CA MET A 71 -8.94 -3.91 -0.54
C MET A 71 -9.13 -5.07 -1.53
N TRP A 72 -8.89 -4.84 -2.82
CA TRP A 72 -8.91 -5.94 -3.81
C TRP A 72 -7.85 -6.98 -3.52
N LYS A 73 -6.61 -6.55 -3.24
CA LYS A 73 -5.53 -7.45 -2.87
C LYS A 73 -5.88 -8.29 -1.64
N THR A 74 -6.44 -7.66 -0.60
CA THR A 74 -6.88 -8.36 0.62
C THR A 74 -7.89 -9.46 0.31
N ILE A 75 -8.91 -9.17 -0.51
CA ILE A 75 -9.94 -10.14 -0.88
C ILE A 75 -9.37 -11.28 -1.74
N MET A 76 -8.53 -10.95 -2.71
CA MET A 76 -7.90 -11.94 -3.59
C MET A 76 -6.96 -12.87 -2.81
N VAL A 77 -6.11 -12.33 -1.94
CA VAL A 77 -5.20 -13.12 -1.10
C VAL A 77 -5.97 -13.97 -0.09
N GLY A 78 -6.95 -13.38 0.60
CA GLY A 78 -7.76 -14.07 1.60
C GLY A 78 -8.67 -15.15 1.04
N ASN A 79 -9.05 -15.05 -0.23
CA ASN A 79 -9.95 -16.00 -0.91
C ASN A 79 -9.30 -16.66 -2.13
N PHE A 80 -7.97 -16.81 -2.15
CA PHE A 80 -7.21 -17.16 -3.36
C PHE A 80 -7.72 -18.41 -4.10
N ASP A 81 -7.96 -19.53 -3.40
CA ASP A 81 -8.47 -20.75 -4.04
C ASP A 81 -9.87 -20.54 -4.63
N HIS A 82 -10.74 -19.87 -3.88
CA HIS A 82 -12.10 -19.55 -4.30
C HIS A 82 -12.12 -18.56 -5.47
N MET A 83 -11.17 -17.62 -5.50
CA MET A 83 -10.94 -16.74 -6.63
C MET A 83 -10.59 -17.57 -7.87
N LEU A 84 -9.60 -18.45 -7.80
CA LEU A 84 -9.24 -19.31 -8.93
C LEU A 84 -10.43 -20.15 -9.42
N ASP A 85 -11.19 -20.74 -8.50
CA ASP A 85 -12.40 -21.52 -8.85
C ASP A 85 -13.43 -20.68 -9.63
N SER A 86 -13.54 -19.40 -9.31
CA SER A 86 -14.49 -18.46 -9.94
C SER A 86 -13.98 -17.95 -11.30
N ILE A 87 -12.76 -17.41 -11.34
CA ILE A 87 -12.29 -16.60 -12.48
C ILE A 87 -11.24 -17.28 -13.36
N LEU A 88 -10.60 -18.37 -12.88
CA LEU A 88 -9.61 -19.16 -13.63
C LEU A 88 -9.78 -20.67 -13.35
N PRO A 89 -10.93 -21.27 -13.63
CA PRO A 89 -11.22 -22.67 -13.28
C PRO A 89 -10.25 -23.69 -13.91
N GLU A 90 -9.69 -23.37 -15.08
CA GLU A 90 -8.68 -24.19 -15.75
C GLU A 90 -7.36 -24.27 -14.96
N LEU A 91 -6.95 -23.14 -14.36
CA LEU A 91 -5.79 -23.12 -13.45
C LEU A 91 -6.16 -23.80 -12.14
N ALA A 92 -7.33 -23.50 -11.57
CA ALA A 92 -7.84 -24.06 -10.32
C ALA A 92 -7.82 -25.60 -10.31
N ALA A 93 -8.19 -26.23 -11.44
CA ALA A 93 -8.18 -27.68 -11.60
C ALA A 93 -6.78 -28.31 -11.44
N LYS A 94 -5.72 -27.56 -11.77
CA LYS A 94 -4.32 -28.01 -11.71
C LYS A 94 -3.63 -27.69 -10.39
N VAL A 95 -4.20 -26.80 -9.57
CA VAL A 95 -3.58 -26.34 -8.31
C VAL A 95 -3.40 -27.50 -7.32
N ASP A 96 -2.23 -27.57 -6.71
CA ASP A 96 -1.96 -28.41 -5.55
C ASP A 96 -2.34 -27.65 -4.27
N ARG A 97 -3.57 -27.85 -3.80
CA ARG A 97 -4.11 -27.19 -2.59
C ARG A 97 -3.45 -27.64 -1.28
N SER A 98 -2.58 -28.65 -1.30
CA SER A 98 -1.79 -29.02 -0.12
C SER A 98 -0.65 -28.04 0.15
N ARG A 99 -0.25 -27.28 -0.88
CA ARG A 99 0.83 -26.29 -0.83
C ARG A 99 0.21 -24.89 -0.86
N ARG A 100 0.71 -23.99 -0.01
CA ARG A 100 0.26 -22.60 -0.02
C ARG A 100 0.87 -21.85 -1.22
N PRO A 101 0.10 -20.98 -1.90
CA PRO A 101 0.66 -20.05 -2.87
C PRO A 101 1.65 -19.09 -2.20
N GLU A 102 2.69 -18.70 -2.92
CA GLU A 102 3.63 -17.67 -2.49
C GLU A 102 3.24 -16.33 -3.15
N PHE A 103 2.97 -15.29 -2.37
CA PHE A 103 2.68 -13.95 -2.89
C PHE A 103 3.97 -13.13 -3.01
N LEU A 104 4.22 -12.57 -4.19
CA LEU A 104 5.53 -12.11 -4.64
C LEU A 104 5.64 -10.58 -4.67
N ASP A 105 5.37 -9.95 -3.52
CA ASP A 105 5.36 -8.48 -3.39
C ASP A 105 6.72 -7.83 -3.68
N LYS A 106 7.81 -8.52 -3.38
CA LYS A 106 9.17 -8.01 -3.63
C LYS A 106 9.47 -8.03 -5.12
N GLU A 107 9.19 -9.15 -5.78
CA GLU A 107 9.37 -9.32 -7.21
C GLU A 107 8.50 -8.34 -8.01
N MET A 108 7.31 -8.03 -7.50
CA MET A 108 6.42 -7.01 -8.06
C MET A 108 7.04 -5.61 -8.02
N LYS A 109 7.62 -5.22 -6.88
CA LYS A 109 8.37 -3.96 -6.76
C LYS A 109 9.59 -3.91 -7.66
N ASP A 110 10.32 -5.03 -7.79
CA ASP A 110 11.46 -5.10 -8.69
C ASP A 110 11.05 -4.99 -10.17
N LEU A 111 9.87 -5.51 -10.55
CA LEU A 111 9.34 -5.38 -11.91
C LEU A 111 9.02 -3.92 -12.21
N LYS A 112 8.37 -3.21 -11.29
CA LYS A 112 8.12 -1.77 -11.44
C LYS A 112 9.42 -0.97 -11.59
N ALA A 113 10.41 -1.25 -10.73
CA ALA A 113 11.70 -0.58 -10.81
C ALA A 113 12.40 -0.78 -12.17
N LEU A 114 12.18 -1.93 -12.80
CA LEU A 114 12.74 -2.26 -14.11
C LEU A 114 12.02 -1.57 -15.27
N MET A 115 10.72 -1.36 -15.16
CA MET A 115 9.90 -0.73 -16.22
C MET A 115 9.82 0.79 -16.11
N GLY A 116 10.20 1.35 -14.96
CA GLY A 116 10.21 2.79 -14.72
C GLY A 116 9.02 3.26 -13.86
N GLY A 117 9.18 4.43 -13.23
CA GLY A 117 8.26 4.94 -12.20
C GLY A 117 6.84 5.29 -12.67
N THR A 118 6.59 5.36 -13.98
CA THR A 118 5.29 5.65 -14.57
C THR A 118 4.37 4.43 -14.67
N TRP A 119 4.88 3.23 -14.41
CA TRP A 119 4.16 1.98 -14.58
C TRP A 119 3.40 1.54 -13.31
N GLN A 120 2.15 1.10 -13.50
CA GLN A 120 1.26 0.66 -12.42
C GLN A 120 1.47 -0.81 -12.06
N GLU A 121 1.84 -1.11 -10.81
CA GLU A 121 2.05 -2.49 -10.34
C GLU A 121 0.81 -3.38 -10.57
N PRO A 122 0.99 -4.69 -10.83
CA PRO A 122 -0.12 -5.63 -10.71
C PRO A 122 -0.71 -5.61 -9.31
N ASP A 123 -2.03 -5.79 -9.20
CA ASP A 123 -2.71 -5.90 -7.91
C ASP A 123 -2.31 -7.18 -7.16
N LEU A 124 -1.95 -8.22 -7.91
CA LEU A 124 -1.51 -9.49 -7.37
C LEU A 124 -0.46 -10.16 -8.26
N LEU A 125 0.66 -10.54 -7.66
CA LEU A 125 1.63 -11.46 -8.23
C LEU A 125 1.79 -12.67 -7.31
N ALA A 126 1.50 -13.87 -7.82
CA ALA A 126 1.50 -15.10 -7.02
C ALA A 126 2.21 -16.24 -7.76
N LYS A 127 2.95 -17.05 -7.02
CA LYS A 127 3.44 -18.35 -7.47
C LYS A 127 2.49 -19.43 -6.99
N VAL A 128 1.80 -20.03 -7.94
CA VAL A 128 0.72 -20.99 -7.75
C VAL A 128 1.27 -22.41 -7.85
N PRO A 129 1.22 -23.19 -6.76
CA PRO A 129 1.65 -24.57 -6.79
C PRO A 129 0.67 -25.44 -7.58
N VAL A 130 1.18 -26.28 -8.48
CA VAL A 130 0.37 -27.21 -9.26
C VAL A 130 0.75 -28.67 -8.96
N LYS A 131 -0.20 -29.59 -9.15
CA LYS A 131 -0.05 -31.02 -8.83
C LYS A 131 1.02 -31.70 -9.67
N GLU A 132 1.11 -31.32 -10.94
CA GLU A 132 2.02 -31.91 -11.92
C GLU A 132 2.85 -30.82 -12.59
N GLY A 133 4.15 -31.08 -12.73
CA GLY A 133 5.08 -30.13 -13.33
C GLY A 133 5.67 -29.15 -12.34
N ARG A 134 6.03 -27.95 -12.82
CA ARG A 134 6.57 -26.87 -11.98
C ARG A 134 5.49 -25.82 -11.76
N ASP A 135 5.69 -24.95 -10.78
CA ASP A 135 4.69 -23.97 -10.36
C ASP A 135 4.39 -22.95 -11.48
N ILE A 136 3.25 -22.25 -11.39
CA ILE A 136 2.82 -21.24 -12.36
C ILE A 136 2.89 -19.87 -11.70
N TRP A 137 3.32 -18.84 -12.45
CA TRP A 137 3.17 -17.46 -11.98
C TRP A 137 1.85 -16.90 -12.45
N LEU A 138 1.10 -16.28 -11.56
CA LEU A 138 -0.14 -15.58 -11.83
C LEU A 138 0.08 -14.10 -11.57
N ALA A 139 -0.06 -13.27 -12.60
CA ALA A 139 -0.16 -11.83 -12.50
C ALA A 139 -1.63 -11.43 -12.75
N LEU A 140 -2.23 -10.67 -11.84
CA LEU A 140 -3.61 -10.23 -11.95
C LEU A 140 -3.67 -8.71 -11.76
N HIS A 141 -4.37 -8.05 -12.69
CA HIS A 141 -4.66 -6.63 -12.65
C HIS A 141 -6.16 -6.38 -12.48
N VAL A 142 -6.53 -5.43 -11.64
CA VAL A 142 -7.89 -4.93 -11.45
C VAL A 142 -7.93 -3.52 -12.05
N GLU A 143 -8.37 -3.41 -13.29
CA GLU A 143 -8.39 -2.11 -13.97
C GLU A 143 -9.64 -1.33 -13.55
N VAL A 144 -9.43 -0.16 -12.93
CA VAL A 144 -10.47 0.84 -12.66
C VAL A 144 -10.25 2.04 -13.56
N GLN A 145 -11.26 2.37 -14.35
CA GLN A 145 -11.23 3.31 -15.47
C GLN A 145 -11.21 4.77 -15.02
N ASP A 146 -10.28 5.17 -14.14
CA ASP A 146 -10.28 6.52 -13.60
C ASP A 146 -9.36 7.51 -14.32
N LYS A 147 -8.36 7.09 -15.12
CA LYS A 147 -7.68 8.00 -16.07
C LYS A 147 -7.22 7.16 -17.28
N GLY A 148 -7.76 7.44 -18.45
CA GLY A 148 -7.47 6.72 -19.69
C GLY A 148 -5.96 6.58 -19.90
N GLY A 149 -5.49 5.34 -19.91
CA GLY A 149 -4.18 4.98 -20.43
C GLY A 149 -4.43 4.09 -21.62
N GLU A 150 -4.21 4.62 -22.83
CA GLU A 150 -4.39 3.94 -24.13
C GLU A 150 -3.61 2.60 -24.22
N ASP A 151 -2.70 2.35 -23.27
CA ASP A 151 -1.74 1.26 -23.22
C ASP A 151 -2.21 0.00 -22.43
N PHE A 152 -3.37 -0.08 -21.75
CA PHE A 152 -3.63 -1.24 -20.84
C PHE A 152 -3.31 -2.65 -21.41
N PRO A 153 -3.71 -3.03 -22.64
CA PRO A 153 -3.31 -4.30 -23.25
C PRO A 153 -1.80 -4.41 -23.46
N GLU A 154 -1.16 -3.33 -23.90
CA GLU A 154 0.29 -3.24 -24.06
C GLU A 154 0.98 -3.41 -22.70
N ARG A 155 0.46 -2.80 -21.62
CA ARG A 155 0.92 -3.05 -20.26
C ARG A 155 0.83 -4.52 -19.87
N MET A 156 -0.31 -5.16 -20.12
CA MET A 156 -0.49 -6.59 -19.87
C MET A 156 0.54 -7.45 -20.62
N PHE A 157 0.83 -7.10 -21.88
CA PHE A 157 1.86 -7.75 -22.69
C PHE A 157 3.26 -7.55 -22.13
N TYR A 158 3.64 -6.33 -21.76
CA TYR A 158 4.94 -6.04 -21.17
C TYR A 158 5.13 -6.75 -19.83
N TYR A 159 4.13 -6.74 -18.95
CA TYR A 159 4.16 -7.50 -17.69
C TYR A 159 4.42 -8.98 -17.93
N HIS A 160 3.64 -9.59 -18.83
CA HIS A 160 3.81 -10.99 -19.19
C HIS A 160 5.22 -11.29 -19.70
N SER A 161 5.72 -10.45 -20.62
CA SER A 161 7.02 -10.59 -21.25
C SER A 161 8.18 -10.44 -20.27
N MET A 162 8.11 -9.44 -19.38
CA MET A 162 9.15 -9.18 -18.38
C MET A 162 9.19 -10.26 -17.30
N ILE A 163 8.04 -10.75 -16.84
CA ILE A 163 8.00 -11.88 -15.91
C ILE A 163 8.62 -13.12 -16.55
N ARG A 164 8.25 -13.43 -17.80
CA ARG A 164 8.84 -14.54 -18.55
C ARG A 164 10.35 -14.39 -18.72
N PHE A 165 10.81 -13.21 -19.12
CA PHE A 165 12.23 -12.95 -19.33
C PHE A 165 13.04 -13.08 -18.03
N LYS A 166 12.62 -12.39 -16.97
CA LYS A 166 13.37 -12.30 -15.71
C LYS A 166 13.33 -13.61 -14.91
N TYR A 167 12.19 -14.29 -14.88
CA TYR A 167 11.96 -15.39 -13.94
C TYR A 167 11.85 -16.77 -14.60
N LEU A 168 11.45 -16.87 -15.86
CA LEU A 168 11.39 -18.17 -16.57
C LEU A 168 12.67 -18.49 -17.35
N LYS A 169 13.27 -17.51 -18.05
CA LYS A 169 14.54 -17.75 -18.77
C LYS A 169 15.71 -17.96 -17.81
N ARG A 170 15.86 -17.11 -16.80
CA ARG A 170 17.04 -17.13 -15.89
C ARG A 170 17.17 -18.44 -15.10
N LYS A 171 16.06 -18.98 -14.59
CA LYS A 171 16.06 -20.26 -13.87
C LYS A 171 16.39 -21.47 -14.76
N ARG A 172 15.91 -21.51 -16.02
CA ARG A 172 16.28 -22.62 -16.94
C ARG A 172 17.79 -22.68 -17.17
N TYR A 173 18.45 -21.55 -17.39
CA TYR A 173 19.90 -21.50 -17.56
C TYR A 173 20.67 -21.89 -16.29
N GLU A 174 20.28 -21.38 -15.13
CA GLU A 174 20.92 -21.71 -13.85
C GLU A 174 20.71 -23.18 -13.45
N GLU A 175 19.49 -23.73 -13.67
CA GLU A 175 19.16 -25.14 -13.45
C GLU A 175 19.92 -26.06 -14.42
N GLU A 176 20.03 -25.71 -15.70
CA GLU A 176 20.83 -26.47 -16.68
C GLU A 176 22.32 -26.48 -16.32
N GLN A 177 22.87 -25.35 -15.88
CA GLN A 177 24.27 -25.27 -15.44
C GLN A 177 24.52 -26.05 -14.14
N ALA A 178 23.60 -25.97 -13.16
CA ALA A 178 23.67 -26.73 -11.93
C ALA A 178 23.46 -28.24 -12.15
N ALA A 179 22.57 -28.63 -13.08
CA ALA A 179 22.33 -30.01 -13.48
C ALA A 179 23.58 -30.61 -14.11
N LYS A 180 24.22 -29.89 -15.04
CA LYS A 180 25.53 -30.26 -15.65
C LYS A 180 26.63 -30.41 -14.59
N ALA A 181 26.72 -29.48 -13.63
CA ALA A 181 27.69 -29.55 -12.54
C ALA A 181 27.46 -30.72 -11.56
N SER A 182 26.23 -31.23 -11.48
CA SER A 182 25.83 -32.31 -10.56
C SER A 182 25.67 -33.67 -11.25
N VAL A 183 26.01 -33.81 -12.53
CA VAL A 183 26.25 -35.13 -13.16
C VAL A 183 27.58 -35.74 -12.66
N GLN A 184 28.44 -34.93 -12.02
CA GLN A 184 29.73 -35.35 -11.47
C GLN A 184 29.70 -35.87 -10.02
N SER A 185 28.56 -35.86 -9.31
CA SER A 185 28.49 -36.45 -7.96
C SER A 185 27.18 -37.21 -7.70
N ASP A 186 27.34 -38.33 -7.01
CA ASP A 186 26.46 -39.50 -7.03
C ASP A 186 24.95 -39.27 -6.83
N GLY A 187 24.21 -39.97 -7.69
CA GLY A 187 22.77 -39.98 -7.78
C GLY A 187 22.11 -40.70 -6.61
N LYS A 188 21.48 -39.92 -5.71
CA LYS A 188 20.28 -40.34 -4.96
C LYS A 188 19.52 -39.20 -4.24
N ARG A 189 20.00 -37.95 -4.30
CA ARG A 189 19.34 -36.78 -3.67
C ARG A 189 18.63 -35.81 -4.64
N LYS A 190 18.66 -36.07 -5.96
CA LYS A 190 18.33 -35.08 -7.01
C LYS A 190 16.84 -34.88 -7.31
N MET A 191 16.02 -35.94 -7.23
CA MET A 191 14.62 -35.93 -7.70
C MET A 191 13.70 -34.95 -6.95
N ALA A 192 14.02 -34.56 -5.71
CA ALA A 192 13.19 -33.64 -4.92
C ALA A 192 13.47 -32.15 -5.22
N LYS A 193 14.63 -31.81 -5.81
CA LYS A 193 15.06 -30.41 -6.00
C LYS A 193 14.67 -29.85 -7.39
N GLU A 194 14.43 -30.71 -8.37
CA GLU A 194 14.05 -30.37 -9.76
C GLU A 194 12.61 -29.83 -9.92
N ARG A 195 11.78 -29.88 -8.87
CA ARG A 195 10.36 -29.48 -8.94
C ARG A 195 10.06 -28.03 -8.50
N ARG A 196 11.07 -27.20 -8.22
CA ARG A 196 10.90 -25.81 -7.71
C ARG A 196 11.09 -24.70 -8.75
N GLY A 197 11.02 -25.04 -10.03
CA GLY A 197 11.02 -24.06 -11.12
C GLY A 197 9.63 -23.49 -11.40
N VAL A 198 9.53 -22.61 -12.39
CA VAL A 198 8.25 -22.05 -12.88
C VAL A 198 8.14 -22.44 -14.35
N VAL A 199 7.01 -22.99 -14.77
CA VAL A 199 6.81 -23.42 -16.17
C VAL A 199 6.17 -22.36 -17.05
N ASP A 200 5.32 -21.52 -16.46
CA ASP A 200 4.50 -20.60 -17.22
C ASP A 200 4.09 -19.36 -16.41
N VAL A 201 3.59 -18.35 -17.12
CA VAL A 201 3.01 -17.12 -16.57
C VAL A 201 1.59 -17.00 -17.10
N VAL A 202 0.62 -16.81 -16.21
CA VAL A 202 -0.75 -16.42 -16.56
C VAL A 202 -0.89 -14.96 -16.15
N SER A 203 -1.11 -14.07 -17.12
CA SER A 203 -1.49 -12.68 -16.82
C SER A 203 -2.98 -12.53 -17.09
N MET A 204 -3.76 -12.00 -16.15
CA MET A 204 -5.21 -11.80 -16.30
C MET A 204 -5.65 -10.43 -15.82
N ALA A 205 -6.86 -10.03 -16.24
CA ALA A 205 -7.50 -8.81 -15.81
C ALA A 205 -8.89 -9.04 -15.20
N ILE A 206 -9.26 -8.23 -14.20
CA ILE A 206 -10.64 -7.98 -13.76
C ILE A 206 -10.99 -6.56 -14.20
N LEU A 207 -11.92 -6.42 -15.13
CA LEU A 207 -12.33 -5.13 -15.70
C LEU A 207 -13.56 -4.61 -14.95
N THR A 208 -13.41 -3.45 -14.31
CA THR A 208 -14.45 -2.87 -13.46
C THR A 208 -15.31 -1.82 -14.15
N ALA A 209 -14.94 -1.37 -15.34
CA ALA A 209 -15.78 -0.49 -16.16
C ALA A 209 -15.57 -0.74 -17.66
N ARG A 210 -16.58 -0.37 -18.46
CA ARG A 210 -16.55 -0.58 -19.91
C ARG A 210 -15.51 0.33 -20.55
N ARG A 211 -14.61 -0.25 -21.33
CA ARG A 211 -13.67 0.52 -22.13
C ARG A 211 -14.41 1.38 -23.17
N PRO A 212 -13.94 2.59 -23.48
CA PRO A 212 -14.46 3.41 -24.57
C PRO A 212 -14.52 2.64 -25.89
N LYS A 213 -15.51 2.97 -26.71
CA LYS A 213 -15.66 2.37 -28.03
C LYS A 213 -14.43 2.72 -28.87
N GLY A 214 -13.71 1.69 -29.34
CA GLY A 214 -12.49 1.85 -30.16
C GLY A 214 -11.18 1.51 -29.43
N GLU A 215 -11.19 1.33 -28.11
CA GLU A 215 -10.01 0.83 -27.40
C GLU A 215 -9.81 -0.68 -27.62
N ALA A 216 -8.57 -1.09 -27.89
CA ALA A 216 -8.23 -2.49 -28.15
C ALA A 216 -8.39 -3.37 -26.90
N GLU A 217 -9.08 -4.52 -27.00
CA GLU A 217 -9.21 -5.47 -25.88
C GLU A 217 -7.96 -6.35 -25.68
N PHE A 218 -7.07 -6.38 -26.65
CA PHE A 218 -5.85 -7.18 -26.69
C PHE A 218 -4.69 -6.33 -27.21
N TYR A 219 -3.46 -6.76 -26.98
CA TYR A 219 -2.30 -6.10 -27.55
C TYR A 219 -2.05 -6.63 -28.95
N GLU A 220 -1.88 -5.70 -29.89
CA GLU A 220 -1.52 -6.01 -31.27
C GLU A 220 -0.42 -5.05 -31.72
N HIS A 221 0.61 -5.61 -32.35
CA HIS A 221 1.70 -4.84 -32.93
C HIS A 221 2.07 -5.44 -34.28
N ALA A 222 2.04 -4.62 -35.33
CA ALA A 222 2.46 -5.00 -36.66
C ALA A 222 3.46 -3.98 -37.23
N SER A 223 4.68 -4.41 -37.54
CA SER A 223 5.73 -3.52 -38.04
C SER A 223 6.79 -4.28 -38.85
N TYR A 224 7.20 -3.73 -39.99
CA TYR A 224 8.19 -4.32 -40.91
C TYR A 224 7.93 -5.80 -41.27
N GLY A 225 6.66 -6.18 -41.46
CA GLY A 225 6.26 -7.57 -41.74
C GLY A 225 6.23 -8.50 -40.52
N ASN A 226 6.48 -7.99 -39.31
CA ASN A 226 6.22 -8.72 -38.07
C ASN A 226 4.78 -8.46 -37.65
N GLU A 227 4.11 -9.50 -37.16
CA GLU A 227 2.78 -9.39 -36.56
C GLU A 227 2.80 -10.12 -35.21
N MET A 228 2.26 -9.47 -34.19
CA MET A 228 2.14 -10.03 -32.86
C MET A 228 0.77 -9.70 -32.29
N ARG A 229 0.09 -10.72 -31.76
CA ARG A 229 -1.16 -10.57 -31.02
C ARG A 229 -1.04 -11.27 -29.68
N TYR A 230 -1.30 -10.53 -28.60
CA TYR A 230 -1.29 -11.05 -27.23
C TYR A 230 -2.68 -10.92 -26.60
N ILE A 231 -3.24 -12.07 -26.25
CA ILE A 231 -4.57 -12.20 -25.65
C ILE A 231 -4.40 -12.75 -24.23
N TYR A 232 -5.13 -12.16 -23.29
CA TYR A 232 -5.14 -12.55 -21.89
C TYR A 232 -6.58 -12.83 -21.42
N PRO A 233 -6.77 -13.65 -20.36
CA PRO A 233 -8.08 -13.85 -19.76
C PRO A 233 -8.53 -12.56 -19.09
N ALA A 234 -9.78 -12.17 -19.32
CA ALA A 234 -10.39 -11.01 -18.69
C ALA A 234 -11.77 -11.35 -18.13
N VAL A 235 -12.01 -10.96 -16.88
CA VAL A 235 -13.35 -10.97 -16.26
C VAL A 235 -13.96 -9.60 -16.41
N ARG A 236 -15.06 -9.52 -17.17
CA ARG A 236 -15.82 -8.27 -17.35
C ARG A 236 -16.96 -8.24 -16.35
N LEU A 237 -16.88 -7.41 -15.32
CA LEU A 237 -17.84 -7.42 -14.20
C LEU A 237 -19.29 -7.18 -14.66
N TRP A 238 -19.50 -6.37 -15.69
CA TRP A 238 -20.83 -6.12 -16.23
C TRP A 238 -21.44 -7.32 -16.97
N GLU A 239 -20.63 -8.29 -17.41
CA GLU A 239 -21.08 -9.51 -18.11
C GLU A 239 -21.41 -10.66 -17.15
N LEU A 240 -21.04 -10.55 -15.87
CA LEU A 240 -21.31 -11.59 -14.89
C LEU A 240 -22.82 -11.73 -14.63
N ASP A 241 -23.27 -12.97 -14.44
CA ASP A 241 -24.65 -13.31 -14.15
C ASP A 241 -24.96 -13.11 -12.66
N SER A 242 -25.80 -12.11 -12.37
CA SER A 242 -26.17 -11.76 -10.99
C SER A 242 -26.89 -12.89 -10.26
N GLU A 243 -27.72 -13.67 -10.94
CA GLU A 243 -28.50 -14.75 -10.31
C GLU A 243 -27.56 -15.89 -9.89
N GLN A 244 -26.60 -16.24 -10.75
CA GLN A 244 -25.57 -17.23 -10.43
C GLN A 244 -24.69 -16.79 -9.26
N LEU A 245 -24.26 -15.52 -9.24
CA LEU A 245 -23.42 -15.00 -8.15
C LEU A 245 -24.17 -14.93 -6.81
N VAL A 246 -25.48 -14.62 -6.82
CA VAL A 246 -26.33 -14.67 -5.62
C VAL A 246 -26.44 -16.10 -5.10
N ALA A 247 -26.70 -17.06 -5.99
CA ALA A 247 -26.85 -18.48 -5.64
C ALA A 247 -25.53 -19.18 -5.24
N SER A 248 -24.38 -18.63 -5.61
CA SER A 248 -23.08 -19.26 -5.37
C SER A 248 -22.68 -19.24 -3.89
N PHE A 249 -22.18 -20.37 -3.37
CA PHE A 249 -21.58 -20.44 -2.02
C PHE A 249 -20.08 -20.12 -2.02
N ASN A 250 -19.53 -19.64 -3.15
CA ASN A 250 -18.16 -19.19 -3.22
C ASN A 250 -18.04 -17.77 -2.62
N PRO A 251 -17.14 -17.54 -1.63
CA PRO A 251 -16.93 -16.22 -1.02
C PRO A 251 -16.42 -15.15 -1.99
N PHE A 252 -15.60 -15.53 -2.95
CA PHE A 252 -15.11 -14.60 -3.96
C PHE A 252 -16.20 -14.18 -4.95
N ASP A 253 -17.16 -15.06 -5.26
CA ASP A 253 -18.33 -14.70 -6.09
C ASP A 253 -19.16 -13.60 -5.46
N LEU A 254 -19.21 -13.54 -4.12
CA LEU A 254 -19.89 -12.43 -3.43
C LEU A 254 -19.13 -11.10 -3.59
N ALA A 255 -17.80 -11.14 -3.58
CA ALA A 255 -16.99 -9.96 -3.86
C ALA A 255 -17.20 -9.48 -5.31
N LEU A 256 -17.25 -10.40 -6.28
CA LEU A 256 -17.58 -10.09 -7.67
C LEU A 256 -19.00 -9.51 -7.79
N LEU A 257 -19.96 -10.04 -7.05
CA LEU A 257 -21.32 -9.51 -7.00
C LEU A 257 -21.33 -8.08 -6.45
N ALA A 258 -20.61 -7.82 -5.36
CA ALA A 258 -20.51 -6.49 -4.76
C ALA A 258 -19.91 -5.47 -5.74
N ALA A 259 -18.83 -5.84 -6.42
CA ALA A 259 -18.20 -5.01 -7.43
C ALA A 259 -19.13 -4.77 -8.64
N LYS A 260 -19.88 -5.78 -9.09
CA LYS A 260 -20.93 -5.61 -10.10
C LYS A 260 -22.04 -4.67 -9.63
N ARG A 261 -22.51 -4.81 -8.38
CA ARG A 261 -23.53 -3.93 -7.78
C ARG A 261 -23.06 -2.48 -7.68
N MET A 262 -21.76 -2.25 -7.47
CA MET A 262 -21.18 -0.91 -7.51
C MET A 262 -21.42 -0.27 -8.88
N ILE A 263 -21.13 -0.99 -9.98
CA ILE A 263 -21.38 -0.53 -11.35
C ILE A 263 -22.88 -0.27 -11.57
N GLU A 264 -23.74 -1.21 -11.19
CA GLU A 264 -25.20 -1.11 -11.34
C GLU A 264 -25.82 0.04 -10.54
N SER A 265 -25.17 0.42 -9.43
CA SER A 265 -25.62 1.54 -8.58
C SER A 265 -25.42 2.89 -9.25
N GLY A 266 -24.43 3.01 -10.14
CA GLY A 266 -24.02 4.27 -10.74
C GLY A 266 -23.74 5.35 -9.68
N ARG A 267 -24.42 6.49 -9.80
CA ARG A 267 -24.34 7.61 -8.84
C ARG A 267 -25.40 7.55 -7.72
N SER A 268 -26.22 6.49 -7.65
CA SER A 268 -27.34 6.42 -6.72
C SER A 268 -26.95 5.79 -5.38
N ASP A 269 -26.81 6.62 -4.36
CA ASP A 269 -26.57 6.14 -2.99
C ASP A 269 -27.75 5.31 -2.44
N ASN A 270 -28.98 5.54 -2.90
CA ASN A 270 -30.12 4.70 -2.50
C ASN A 270 -29.94 3.27 -3.03
N LYS A 271 -29.50 3.11 -4.28
CA LYS A 271 -29.19 1.78 -4.84
C LYS A 271 -28.04 1.13 -4.09
N ARG A 272 -26.99 1.88 -3.77
CA ARG A 272 -25.85 1.38 -2.97
C ARG A 272 -26.31 0.84 -1.62
N ILE A 273 -27.14 1.59 -0.90
CA ILE A 273 -27.69 1.14 0.38
C ILE A 273 -28.55 -0.11 0.22
N ILE A 274 -29.42 -0.18 -0.80
CA ILE A 274 -30.21 -1.39 -1.07
C ILE A 274 -29.29 -2.59 -1.29
N PHE A 275 -28.22 -2.43 -2.07
CA PHE A 275 -27.25 -3.50 -2.32
C PHE A 275 -26.43 -3.86 -1.08
N LEU A 276 -26.00 -2.89 -0.26
CA LEU A 276 -25.33 -3.13 1.02
C LEU A 276 -26.19 -4.02 1.92
N LYS A 277 -27.47 -3.66 2.10
CA LYS A 277 -28.42 -4.42 2.93
C LYS A 277 -28.63 -5.83 2.40
N HIS A 278 -28.78 -5.98 1.09
CA HIS A 278 -28.96 -7.28 0.45
C HIS A 278 -27.71 -8.16 0.60
N LEU A 279 -26.53 -7.65 0.30
CA LEU A 279 -25.26 -8.38 0.40
C LEU A 279 -24.91 -8.73 1.84
N GLY A 280 -25.20 -7.86 2.80
CA GLY A 280 -25.08 -8.17 4.23
C GLY A 280 -26.01 -9.32 4.65
N SER A 281 -27.24 -9.35 4.14
CA SER A 281 -28.17 -10.46 4.41
C SER A 281 -27.65 -11.78 3.82
N LEU A 282 -27.13 -11.74 2.59
CA LEU A 282 -26.50 -12.92 1.97
C LEU A 282 -25.30 -13.42 2.78
N LEU A 283 -24.45 -12.53 3.31
CA LEU A 283 -23.33 -12.93 4.18
C LEU A 283 -23.82 -13.65 5.44
N ASP A 284 -24.84 -13.11 6.10
CA ASP A 284 -25.43 -13.69 7.30
C ASP A 284 -26.04 -15.08 7.01
N GLU A 285 -26.76 -15.21 5.89
CA GLU A 285 -27.39 -16.46 5.44
C GLU A 285 -26.38 -17.55 5.07
N ARG A 286 -25.20 -17.18 4.53
CA ARG A 286 -24.16 -18.14 4.14
C ARG A 286 -23.49 -18.83 5.34
N GLY A 287 -23.65 -18.29 6.55
CA GLY A 287 -23.18 -18.91 7.79
C GLY A 287 -21.66 -19.12 7.89
N TRP A 288 -20.86 -18.33 7.16
CA TRP A 288 -19.40 -18.42 7.21
C TRP A 288 -18.85 -17.97 8.57
N SER A 289 -17.65 -18.46 8.91
CA SER A 289 -16.99 -18.04 10.15
C SER A 289 -16.78 -16.53 10.19
N ARG A 290 -16.69 -15.98 11.41
CA ARG A 290 -16.42 -14.56 11.61
C ARG A 290 -15.15 -14.13 10.89
N GLU A 291 -14.07 -14.88 11.07
CA GLU A 291 -12.75 -14.60 10.50
C GLU A 291 -12.80 -14.54 8.97
N ARG A 292 -13.60 -15.41 8.34
CA ARG A 292 -13.80 -15.42 6.89
C ARG A 292 -14.67 -14.27 6.40
N SER A 293 -15.70 -13.91 7.16
CA SER A 293 -16.71 -12.93 6.74
C SER A 293 -16.24 -11.49 6.91
N VAL A 294 -15.33 -11.20 7.86
CA VAL A 294 -14.85 -9.84 8.15
C VAL A 294 -14.30 -9.15 6.89
N ALA A 295 -13.38 -9.80 6.17
CA ALA A 295 -12.77 -9.20 4.98
C ALA A 295 -13.82 -8.86 3.91
N LEU A 296 -14.78 -9.76 3.69
CA LEU A 296 -15.88 -9.55 2.74
C LEU A 296 -16.82 -8.43 3.17
N TYR A 297 -17.16 -8.36 4.46
CA TYR A 297 -17.96 -7.26 5.01
C TYR A 297 -17.29 -5.92 4.76
N ARG A 298 -16.00 -5.79 5.10
CA ARG A 298 -15.24 -4.56 4.88
C ARG A 298 -15.18 -4.20 3.40
N PHE A 299 -14.93 -5.20 2.53
CA PHE A 299 -14.89 -4.98 1.09
C PHE A 299 -16.24 -4.51 0.52
N ILE A 300 -17.34 -5.13 0.93
CA ILE A 300 -18.70 -4.76 0.50
C ILE A 300 -19.05 -3.35 0.98
N GLU A 301 -18.78 -3.03 2.25
CA GLU A 301 -19.04 -1.70 2.80
C GLU A 301 -18.21 -0.63 2.09
N TRP A 302 -16.93 -0.90 1.87
CA TRP A 302 -16.02 -0.01 1.15
C TRP A 302 -16.47 0.23 -0.29
N ILE A 303 -16.70 -0.83 -1.09
CA ILE A 303 -16.99 -0.70 -2.53
C ILE A 303 -18.37 -0.10 -2.82
N LEU A 304 -19.32 -0.27 -1.89
CA LEU A 304 -20.67 0.29 -1.98
C LEU A 304 -20.89 1.47 -1.03
N ARG A 305 -19.83 2.09 -0.51
CA ARG A 305 -19.96 3.23 0.40
C ARG A 305 -20.81 4.35 -0.25
N PRO A 306 -21.90 4.79 0.40
CA PRO A 306 -22.63 5.96 -0.05
C PRO A 306 -21.71 7.18 -0.10
N LYS A 307 -21.81 7.98 -1.17
CA LYS A 307 -21.02 9.22 -1.31
C LYS A 307 -21.53 10.31 -0.37
N SER A 308 -22.83 10.35 -0.10
CA SER A 308 -23.43 11.25 0.87
C SER A 308 -23.22 10.74 2.30
N GLU A 309 -22.51 11.53 3.12
CA GLU A 309 -22.26 11.20 4.52
C GLU A 309 -23.57 11.05 5.32
N LYS A 310 -24.58 11.88 5.04
CA LYS A 310 -25.92 11.76 5.65
C LYS A 310 -26.52 10.37 5.41
N LYS A 311 -26.46 9.87 4.18
CA LYS A 311 -26.98 8.55 3.82
C LYS A 311 -26.16 7.42 4.42
N TYR A 312 -24.86 7.62 4.54
CA TYR A 312 -24.00 6.66 5.23
C TYR A 312 -24.34 6.58 6.73
N GLU A 313 -24.60 7.71 7.39
CA GLU A 313 -25.11 7.73 8.77
C GLU A 313 -26.47 7.05 8.93
N GLU A 314 -27.41 7.28 8.01
CA GLU A 314 -28.70 6.57 7.99
C GLU A 314 -28.52 5.05 7.89
N TYR A 315 -27.60 4.60 7.03
CA TYR A 315 -27.24 3.18 6.94
C TYR A 315 -26.61 2.65 8.24
N LYS A 316 -25.66 3.38 8.85
CA LYS A 316 -25.04 2.99 10.13
C LYS A 316 -26.08 2.92 11.26
N ALA A 317 -27.03 3.85 11.31
CA ALA A 317 -28.12 3.81 12.29
C ALA A 317 -29.04 2.60 12.09
N TRP A 318 -29.37 2.26 10.85
CA TRP A 318 -30.15 1.05 10.52
C TRP A 318 -29.42 -0.23 10.95
N VAL A 319 -28.11 -0.33 10.66
CA VAL A 319 -27.26 -1.45 11.10
C VAL A 319 -27.31 -1.63 12.62
N ARG A 320 -27.14 -0.53 13.39
CA ARG A 320 -27.18 -0.57 14.86
C ARG A 320 -28.52 -1.05 15.39
N LYS A 321 -29.63 -0.66 14.74
CA LYS A 321 -30.99 -1.03 15.14
C LYS A 321 -31.30 -2.50 14.89
N GLU A 322 -30.83 -3.07 13.79
CA GLU A 322 -31.11 -4.47 13.45
C GLU A 322 -30.22 -5.49 14.19
N GLU A 323 -29.35 -5.03 15.11
CA GLU A 323 -28.37 -5.87 15.82
C GLU A 323 -27.55 -6.79 14.87
N ARG A 324 -27.42 -6.39 13.60
CA ARG A 324 -26.72 -7.21 12.61
C ARG A 324 -25.28 -7.40 13.05
N LYS A 325 -24.74 -8.58 12.76
CA LYS A 325 -23.35 -8.95 12.94
C LYS A 325 -22.47 -8.19 11.94
N VAL A 326 -22.49 -6.86 12.01
CA VAL A 326 -21.59 -6.02 11.23
C VAL A 326 -20.23 -6.18 11.88
N TYR A 327 -19.47 -7.10 11.30
CA TYR A 327 -18.08 -7.36 11.63
C TYR A 327 -17.20 -6.21 11.11
N ILE A 328 -17.42 -5.06 11.72
CA ILE A 328 -16.46 -4.01 12.01
C ILE A 328 -15.77 -3.37 10.78
N THR A 329 -16.36 -2.24 10.35
CA THR A 329 -15.62 -1.09 9.79
C THR A 329 -16.12 0.28 10.27
N ALA A 330 -17.16 0.35 11.11
CA ALA A 330 -17.51 1.55 11.89
C ALA A 330 -17.13 1.44 13.39
N ALA A 331 -17.08 0.22 13.94
CA ALA A 331 -16.72 -0.01 15.35
C ALA A 331 -15.20 -0.10 15.59
N GLU A 332 -14.38 -0.37 14.56
CA GLU A 332 -12.91 -0.29 14.62
C GLU A 332 -12.45 1.15 14.46
N GLU A 333 -13.10 1.97 13.63
CA GLU A 333 -12.82 3.41 13.57
C GLU A 333 -13.08 4.05 14.94
N ILE A 334 -14.24 3.79 15.54
CA ILE A 334 -14.56 4.26 16.91
C ILE A 334 -13.64 3.61 17.96
N GLY A 335 -13.21 2.36 17.76
CA GLY A 335 -12.32 1.64 18.67
C GLY A 335 -10.86 2.09 18.60
N MET A 336 -10.35 2.41 17.41
CA MET A 336 -9.02 2.97 17.16
C MET A 336 -8.98 4.45 17.51
N GLU A 337 -10.04 5.21 17.24
CA GLU A 337 -10.19 6.60 17.67
C GLU A 337 -10.21 6.67 19.20
N LYS A 338 -11.01 5.84 19.88
CA LYS A 338 -10.97 5.69 21.35
C LYS A 338 -9.65 5.14 21.86
N GLY A 339 -8.98 4.26 21.11
CA GLY A 339 -7.68 3.69 21.45
C GLY A 339 -6.55 4.73 21.33
N LEU A 340 -6.62 5.61 20.34
CA LEU A 340 -5.72 6.73 20.12
C LEU A 340 -5.99 7.84 21.14
N GLU A 341 -7.25 8.20 21.40
CA GLU A 341 -7.63 9.12 22.47
C GLU A 341 -7.13 8.61 23.83
N LYS A 342 -7.39 7.35 24.18
CA LYS A 342 -6.85 6.73 25.40
C LYS A 342 -5.33 6.68 25.40
N GLY A 343 -4.69 6.40 24.27
CA GLY A 343 -3.22 6.41 24.16
C GLY A 343 -2.62 7.80 24.37
N VAL A 344 -3.27 8.85 23.85
CA VAL A 344 -2.88 10.26 24.06
C VAL A 344 -3.15 10.69 25.51
N GLU A 345 -4.27 10.27 26.10
CA GLU A 345 -4.63 10.56 27.49
C GLU A 345 -3.65 9.89 28.47
N ILE A 346 -3.42 8.59 28.32
CA ILE A 346 -2.43 7.83 29.09
C ILE A 346 -1.03 8.43 28.88
N GLY A 347 -0.67 8.79 27.64
CA GLY A 347 0.62 9.43 27.34
C GLY A 347 0.81 10.79 28.04
N LYS A 348 -0.25 11.60 28.12
CA LYS A 348 -0.24 12.89 28.85
C LYS A 348 -0.14 12.69 30.36
N GLU A 349 -0.85 11.71 30.90
CA GLU A 349 -0.88 11.42 32.34
C GLU A 349 0.48 10.87 32.81
N ILE A 350 1.01 9.86 32.11
CA ILE A 350 2.35 9.32 32.34
C ILE A 350 3.42 10.42 32.19
N GLY A 351 3.35 11.25 31.15
CA GLY A 351 4.29 12.35 30.95
C GLY A 351 4.27 13.39 32.07
N LYS A 352 3.10 13.67 32.65
CA LYS A 352 2.93 14.60 33.77
C LYS A 352 3.44 14.03 35.09
N GLU A 353 3.22 12.73 35.32
CA GLU A 353 3.68 12.03 36.52
C GLU A 353 5.20 11.87 36.53
N ILE A 354 5.77 11.35 35.43
CA ILE A 354 7.23 11.25 35.23
C ILE A 354 7.89 12.63 35.31
N GLY A 355 7.32 13.66 34.66
CA GLY A 355 7.86 15.02 34.73
C GLY A 355 7.86 15.63 36.14
N LYS A 356 6.84 15.33 36.96
CA LYS A 356 6.79 15.75 38.37
C LYS A 356 7.80 15.00 39.23
N GLU A 357 7.95 13.70 39.02
CA GLU A 357 8.84 12.85 39.81
C GLU A 357 10.31 13.19 39.52
N ILE A 358 10.69 13.22 38.23
CA ILE A 358 12.02 13.66 37.78
C ILE A 358 12.30 15.10 38.22
N GLY A 359 11.34 16.02 38.06
CA GLY A 359 11.51 17.41 38.49
C GLY A 359 11.73 17.57 39.99
N LYS A 360 11.05 16.77 40.83
CA LYS A 360 11.26 16.74 42.28
C LYS A 360 12.61 16.13 42.66
N GLU A 361 13.00 15.05 42.00
CA GLU A 361 14.23 14.33 42.29
C GLU A 361 15.46 15.17 41.92
N ILE A 362 15.49 15.69 40.68
CA ILE A 362 16.53 16.61 40.20
C ILE A 362 16.57 17.88 41.06
N GLY A 363 15.42 18.50 41.37
CA GLY A 363 15.37 19.70 42.19
C GLY A 363 15.90 19.48 43.62
N LYS A 364 15.65 18.30 44.20
CA LYS A 364 16.15 17.93 45.53
C LYS A 364 17.64 17.61 45.53
N GLU A 365 18.13 16.97 44.47
CA GLU A 365 19.55 16.62 44.32
C GLU A 365 20.39 17.87 44.08
N ILE A 366 20.01 18.70 43.10
CA ILE A 366 20.66 19.98 42.81
C ILE A 366 20.61 20.91 44.04
N GLY A 367 19.46 21.02 44.71
CA GLY A 367 19.33 21.86 45.91
C GLY A 367 20.23 21.42 47.06
N LYS A 368 20.43 20.10 47.24
CA LYS A 368 21.37 19.56 48.23
C LYS A 368 22.82 19.82 47.86
N GLU A 369 23.17 19.64 46.59
CA GLU A 369 24.53 19.79 46.11
C GLU A 369 24.99 21.25 46.18
N ILE A 370 24.16 22.17 45.68
CA ILE A 370 24.39 23.63 45.78
C ILE A 370 24.47 24.06 47.24
N GLY A 371 23.54 23.61 48.09
CA GLY A 371 23.56 23.97 49.53
C GLY A 371 24.82 23.48 50.24
N LYS A 372 25.35 22.32 49.85
CA LYS A 372 26.59 21.75 50.41
C LYS A 372 27.83 22.50 49.91
N GLU A 373 27.88 22.88 48.64
CA GLU A 373 28.99 23.69 48.10
C GLU A 373 29.03 25.08 48.73
N ILE A 374 27.89 25.77 48.81
CA ILE A 374 27.80 27.11 49.42
C ILE A 374 28.20 27.03 50.90
N GLY A 375 27.61 26.11 51.67
CA GLY A 375 27.93 25.98 53.10
C GLY A 375 29.40 25.59 53.36
N LYS A 376 30.02 24.81 52.47
CA LYS A 376 31.44 24.48 52.58
C LYS A 376 32.33 25.67 52.18
N GLY A 377 31.96 26.43 51.17
CA GLY A 377 32.66 27.66 50.75
C GLY A 377 32.63 28.73 51.84
N GLU A 378 31.45 29.03 52.37
CA GLU A 378 31.27 30.00 53.46
C GLU A 378 31.99 29.55 54.75
N GLY A 379 31.88 28.27 55.13
CA GLY A 379 32.57 27.74 56.31
C GLY A 379 34.10 27.80 56.20
N ILE A 380 34.66 27.57 55.01
CA ILE A 380 36.11 27.71 54.77
C ILE A 380 36.54 29.18 54.82
N LEU A 381 35.74 30.10 54.28
CA LEU A 381 36.03 31.55 54.31
C LEU A 381 36.01 32.08 55.74
N ILE A 382 34.96 31.78 56.51
CA ILE A 382 34.83 32.19 57.91
C ILE A 382 36.00 31.63 58.74
N GLY A 383 36.34 30.35 58.58
CA GLY A 383 37.49 29.75 59.30
C GLY A 383 38.84 30.38 58.92
N LYS A 384 39.02 30.83 57.67
CA LYS A 384 40.23 31.55 57.25
C LYS A 384 40.29 32.97 57.82
N GLU A 385 39.16 33.68 57.89
CA GLU A 385 39.11 35.00 58.53
C GLU A 385 39.35 34.91 60.04
N ASP A 386 38.72 33.96 60.72
CA ASP A 386 38.90 33.79 62.17
C ASP A 386 40.34 33.41 62.53
N THR A 387 41.00 32.56 61.74
CA THR A 387 42.42 32.23 61.94
C THR A 387 43.34 33.44 61.69
N LYS A 388 43.04 34.28 60.68
CA LYS A 388 43.75 35.54 60.45
C LYS A 388 43.57 36.50 61.63
N ARG A 389 42.34 36.67 62.14
CA ARG A 389 42.02 37.52 63.31
C ARG A 389 42.72 37.01 64.58
N GLU A 390 42.70 35.71 64.85
CA GLU A 390 43.43 35.13 65.98
C GLU A 390 44.95 35.34 65.88
N ALA A 391 45.52 35.17 64.69
CA ALA A 391 46.93 35.41 64.45
C ALA A 391 47.27 36.89 64.68
N ALA A 392 46.43 37.82 64.20
CA ALA A 392 46.55 39.25 64.46
C ALA A 392 46.57 39.56 65.96
N LEU A 393 45.62 38.99 66.72
CA LEU A 393 45.53 39.16 68.18
C LEU A 393 46.77 38.63 68.91
N ARG A 394 47.32 37.47 68.49
CA ARG A 394 48.57 36.93 69.06
C ARG A 394 49.76 37.84 68.78
N MET A 395 49.83 38.44 67.59
CA MET A 395 50.89 39.36 67.20
C MET A 395 50.81 40.68 67.95
N LEU A 396 49.61 41.25 68.07
CA LEU A 396 49.34 42.45 68.88
C LEU A 396 49.69 42.24 70.35
N ARG A 397 49.35 41.07 70.95
CA ARG A 397 49.73 40.73 72.34
C ARG A 397 51.24 40.73 72.59
N LYS A 398 52.04 40.49 71.56
CA LYS A 398 53.51 40.55 71.64
C LYS A 398 54.08 41.96 71.44
N GLY A 399 53.22 42.98 71.34
CA GLY A 399 53.62 44.39 71.26
C GLY A 399 54.01 44.85 69.86
N MET A 400 53.63 44.11 68.82
CA MET A 400 53.84 44.55 67.44
C MET A 400 52.89 45.67 67.04
N GLU A 401 53.39 46.58 66.21
CA GLU A 401 52.70 47.78 65.75
C GLU A 401 51.59 47.43 64.73
N VAL A 402 50.50 48.20 64.73
CA VAL A 402 49.24 47.85 64.04
C VAL A 402 49.44 47.74 62.53
N SER A 403 50.22 48.63 61.92
CA SER A 403 50.47 48.62 60.47
C SER A 403 51.24 47.35 60.04
N LEU A 404 52.24 46.94 60.84
CA LEU A 404 53.02 45.74 60.58
C LEU A 404 52.20 44.45 60.76
N VAL A 405 51.30 44.41 61.75
CA VAL A 405 50.40 43.27 61.93
C VAL A 405 49.42 43.16 60.76
N ALA A 406 48.82 44.27 60.33
CA ALA A 406 47.91 44.30 59.19
C ALA A 406 48.53 43.73 57.91
N GLU A 407 49.78 44.10 57.62
CA GLU A 407 50.54 43.55 56.49
C GLU A 407 50.85 42.05 56.66
N CYS A 408 51.24 41.60 57.86
CA CYS A 408 51.67 40.21 58.10
C CYS A 408 50.55 39.16 58.01
N VAL A 409 49.34 39.49 58.48
CA VAL A 409 48.17 38.59 58.41
C VAL A 409 47.24 38.89 57.24
N ASP A 410 47.61 39.89 56.43
CA ASP A 410 46.88 40.28 55.23
C ASP A 410 45.40 40.58 55.58
N LEU A 411 45.24 41.52 56.52
CA LEU A 411 43.97 42.06 57.03
C LEU A 411 44.00 43.60 56.91
N PRO A 412 42.85 44.25 56.67
CA PRO A 412 42.78 45.71 56.66
C PRO A 412 43.25 46.32 57.98
N GLU A 413 44.03 47.40 57.92
CA GLU A 413 44.61 48.04 59.11
C GLU A 413 43.53 48.52 60.10
N ASP A 414 42.39 48.98 59.57
CA ASP A 414 41.21 49.39 60.33
C ASP A 414 40.63 48.23 61.16
N GLU A 415 40.64 47.01 60.61
CA GLU A 415 40.16 45.78 61.26
C GLU A 415 41.11 45.39 62.39
N VAL A 416 42.42 45.46 62.16
CA VAL A 416 43.45 45.17 63.18
C VAL A 416 43.44 46.21 64.30
N ARG A 417 43.15 47.48 63.98
CA ARG A 417 42.98 48.55 64.98
C ARG A 417 41.79 48.28 65.90
N ARG A 418 40.65 47.85 65.36
CA ARG A 418 39.46 47.42 66.15
C ARG A 418 39.79 46.25 67.08
N LEU A 419 40.51 45.24 66.58
CA LEU A 419 40.97 44.10 67.39
C LEU A 419 41.95 44.52 68.51
N CYS A 420 42.71 45.60 68.30
CA CYS A 420 43.58 46.17 69.33
C CYS A 420 42.80 46.96 70.39
N GLU A 421 41.72 47.64 69.98
CA GLU A 421 40.81 48.36 70.88
C GLU A 421 39.99 47.41 71.76
N GLU A 422 39.49 46.30 71.20
CA GLU A 422 38.81 45.20 71.92
C GLU A 422 39.72 44.45 72.91
N ARG A 423 41.04 44.72 72.89
CA ARG A 423 42.04 44.18 73.84
C ARG A 423 42.05 44.92 75.19
N SER A 424 41.40 46.08 75.29
CA SER A 424 41.30 46.89 76.52
C SER A 424 40.17 46.39 77.40
#